data_AF-A0A9D9RZI4-F1
#
_entry.id   AF-A0A9D9RZI4-F1
#
_cell.length_a   1.000
_cell.length_b   1.000
_cell.length_c   1.000
_cell.angle_alpha   90.00
_cell.angle_beta   90.00
_cell.angle_gamma   90.00
#
_symmetry.space_group_name_H-M   'P 1'
#
loop_
_entity.id
_entity.type
_entity.pdbx_description
1 polymer ?
#
loop_
_entity_poly.entity_id
_entity_poly.type
_entity_poly.pdbx_seq_one_letter_code
_entity_poly.pdbx_strand_id
1 'polypeptide(L)'
;MKKITLASLLVAAAFPAIAQVSPLPTSAPATLKEVAQRAVLISPEVTAKWHAYRAADEEIGVARGGYFPRVDLTAGTGRESLRQPSAADRDYTRTGVLLSLNQMIFDGFATRNEVRRLDKARIVRYYELLDASENTALEAGRAYLDVLRYRHLVDLAKDNYIQHKATYDQI
;
A
#
# COMPACT_ATOMS: atom_id res chain seq x y z
N MET A 1 -52.27 17.85 -2.85
CA MET A 1 -52.44 16.61 -2.06
C MET A 1 -52.74 15.47 -3.01
N LYS A 2 -51.75 14.61 -3.29
CA LYS A 2 -51.90 13.43 -4.17
C LYS A 2 -51.12 12.28 -3.53
N LYS A 3 -51.82 11.15 -3.48
CA LYS A 3 -51.58 9.90 -2.74
C LYS A 3 -50.34 9.16 -3.29
N ILE A 4 -49.79 8.22 -2.53
CA ILE A 4 -49.66 6.79 -2.91
C ILE A 4 -49.10 6.00 -1.70
N THR A 5 -49.77 4.89 -1.46
CA THR A 5 -49.62 3.85 -0.43
C THR A 5 -48.74 2.67 -0.89
N LEU A 6 -48.40 1.80 0.07
CA LEU A 6 -48.19 0.33 0.00
C LEU A 6 -46.76 -0.26 -0.14
N ALA A 7 -46.39 -0.97 0.94
CA ALA A 7 -46.23 -2.43 1.01
C ALA A 7 -44.85 -3.10 0.83
N SER A 8 -44.54 -3.92 1.85
CA SER A 8 -43.94 -5.28 1.77
C SER A 8 -42.44 -5.35 1.41
N LEU A 9 -41.61 -6.31 1.78
CA LEU A 9 -41.58 -7.51 2.64
C LEU A 9 -40.16 -8.11 2.43
N LEU A 10 -39.73 -9.01 3.31
CA LEU A 10 -38.58 -9.95 3.25
C LEU A 10 -37.28 -9.45 3.89
N VAL A 11 -36.93 -9.86 5.12
CA VAL A 11 -36.53 -11.21 5.62
C VAL A 11 -35.16 -11.64 5.11
N ALA A 12 -34.24 -11.70 6.08
CA ALA A 12 -33.15 -12.64 6.29
C ALA A 12 -32.29 -13.10 5.10
N ALA A 13 -31.01 -12.76 5.16
CA ALA A 13 -29.93 -13.70 4.86
C ALA A 13 -28.70 -13.31 5.69
N ALA A 14 -28.62 -13.90 6.89
CA ALA A 14 -27.34 -14.04 7.58
C ALA A 14 -26.45 -14.92 6.69
N PHE A 15 -25.41 -14.34 6.11
CA PHE A 15 -24.36 -15.08 5.43
C PHE A 15 -23.35 -15.53 6.51
N PRO A 16 -23.26 -16.82 6.86
CA PRO A 16 -22.06 -17.32 7.50
C PRO A 16 -20.95 -17.31 6.44
N ALA A 17 -19.90 -16.53 6.70
CA ALA A 17 -18.66 -16.61 5.96
C ALA A 17 -18.06 -18.01 6.17
N ILE A 18 -18.29 -18.90 5.21
CA ILE A 18 -17.56 -20.16 5.10
C ILE A 18 -16.11 -19.77 4.79
N ALA A 19 -15.23 -20.01 5.76
CA ALA A 19 -13.80 -19.98 5.56
C ALA A 19 -13.43 -21.00 4.47
N GLN A 20 -13.17 -20.52 3.25
CA GLN A 20 -12.56 -21.33 2.23
C GLN A 20 -11.10 -21.57 2.63
N VAL A 21 -10.86 -22.72 3.26
CA VAL A 21 -9.51 -23.27 3.40
C VAL A 21 -9.12 -23.77 2.02
N SER A 22 -8.47 -22.92 1.23
CA SER A 22 -7.82 -23.34 0.00
C SER A 22 -6.74 -24.36 0.36
N PRO A 23 -6.75 -25.59 -0.19
CA PRO A 23 -5.62 -26.50 -0.01
C PRO A 23 -4.37 -25.83 -0.61
N LEU A 24 -3.38 -25.60 0.24
CA LEU A 24 -2.04 -25.18 -0.19
C LEU A 24 -1.59 -26.16 -1.27
N PRO A 25 -1.23 -25.72 -2.49
CA PRO A 25 -0.60 -26.59 -3.44
C PRO A 25 0.67 -27.12 -2.78
N THR A 26 0.74 -28.43 -2.59
CA THR A 26 1.99 -29.13 -2.23
C THR A 26 2.94 -28.91 -3.40
N SER A 27 3.67 -27.79 -3.37
CA SER A 27 4.64 -27.47 -4.40
C SER A 27 5.78 -28.47 -4.29
N ALA A 28 6.27 -28.90 -5.45
CA ALA A 28 7.56 -29.57 -5.62
C ALA A 28 8.64 -28.94 -4.71
N PRO A 29 9.68 -29.69 -4.30
CA PRO A 29 10.74 -29.16 -3.45
C PRO A 29 11.24 -27.82 -4.01
N ALA A 30 10.86 -26.74 -3.34
CA ALA A 30 11.07 -25.40 -3.85
C ALA A 30 12.57 -25.17 -3.97
N THR A 31 13.00 -24.76 -5.15
CA THR A 31 14.40 -24.39 -5.38
C THR A 31 14.74 -23.15 -4.56
N LEU A 32 15.99 -23.00 -4.13
CA LEU A 32 16.44 -21.82 -3.36
C LEU A 32 16.02 -20.50 -4.02
N LYS A 33 16.12 -20.44 -5.35
CA LYS A 33 15.69 -19.29 -6.16
C LYS A 33 14.19 -19.01 -6.03
N GLU A 34 13.36 -20.04 -6.11
CA GLU A 34 11.90 -19.89 -6.00
C GLU A 34 11.49 -19.44 -4.59
N VAL A 35 12.16 -19.95 -3.55
CA VAL A 35 11.92 -19.53 -2.16
C VAL A 35 12.29 -18.06 -1.97
N ALA A 36 13.45 -17.63 -2.46
CA ALA A 36 13.87 -16.24 -2.39
C ALA A 36 12.91 -15.31 -3.15
N GLN A 37 12.50 -15.69 -4.36
CA GLN A 37 11.52 -14.92 -5.15
C GLN A 37 10.17 -14.80 -4.42
N ARG A 38 9.66 -15.91 -3.88
CA ARG A 38 8.40 -15.91 -3.13
C ARG A 38 8.49 -15.06 -1.87
N ALA A 39 9.62 -15.10 -1.15
CA ALA A 39 9.83 -14.29 0.03
C ALA A 39 9.82 -12.78 -0.28
N VAL A 40 10.50 -12.35 -1.35
CA VAL A 40 10.50 -10.94 -1.78
C VAL A 40 9.10 -10.47 -2.18
N LEU A 41 8.33 -11.31 -2.90
CA LEU A 41 6.98 -10.96 -3.36
C LEU A 41 5.95 -10.85 -2.23
N ILE A 42 6.11 -11.61 -1.15
CA ILE A 42 5.15 -11.67 -0.05
C ILE A 42 5.58 -10.76 1.12
N SER A 43 6.85 -10.32 1.16
CA SER A 43 7.38 -9.52 2.25
C SER A 43 6.64 -8.19 2.42
N PRO A 44 6.08 -7.91 3.61
CA PRO A 44 5.45 -6.63 3.92
C PRO A 44 6.46 -5.47 3.88
N GLU A 45 7.73 -5.73 4.23
CA GLU A 45 8.77 -4.71 4.24
C GLU A 45 9.10 -4.23 2.82
N VAL A 46 9.30 -5.17 1.88
CA VAL A 46 9.53 -4.86 0.46
C VAL A 46 8.33 -4.10 -0.11
N THR A 47 7.11 -4.52 0.22
CA THR A 47 5.87 -3.86 -0.22
C THR A 47 5.79 -2.43 0.33
N ALA A 48 6.15 -2.21 1.59
CA ALA A 48 6.18 -0.87 2.18
C ALA A 48 7.21 0.05 1.48
N LYS A 49 8.43 -0.47 1.21
CA LYS A 49 9.45 0.27 0.46
C LYS A 49 9.04 0.55 -0.99
N TRP A 50 8.30 -0.37 -1.62
CA TRP A 50 7.76 -0.17 -2.96
C TRP A 50 6.77 0.99 -2.99
N HIS A 51 5.84 1.04 -2.03
CA HIS A 51 4.91 2.16 -1.92
C HIS A 51 5.61 3.48 -1.58
N ALA A 52 6.68 3.44 -0.77
CA ALA A 52 7.51 4.63 -0.52
C ALA A 52 8.22 5.14 -1.79
N TYR A 53 8.75 4.25 -2.62
CA TYR A 53 9.30 4.61 -3.93
C TYR A 53 8.24 5.19 -4.86
N ARG A 54 7.04 4.59 -4.90
CA ARG A 54 5.92 5.11 -5.70
C ARG A 54 5.47 6.48 -5.24
N ALA A 55 5.37 6.70 -3.93
CA ALA A 55 5.06 8.01 -3.38
C ALA A 55 6.09 9.07 -3.80
N ALA A 56 7.39 8.75 -3.75
CA ALA A 56 8.44 9.65 -4.20
C ALA A 56 8.40 9.92 -5.72
N ASP A 57 7.93 8.97 -6.53
CA ASP A 57 7.71 9.20 -7.97
C ASP A 57 6.53 10.15 -8.21
N GLU A 58 5.42 9.98 -7.48
CA GLU A 58 4.26 10.87 -7.55
C GLU A 58 4.59 12.29 -7.04
N GLU A 59 5.46 12.44 -6.04
CA GLU A 59 5.95 13.75 -5.60
C GLU A 59 6.64 14.53 -6.73
N ILE A 60 7.35 13.84 -7.64
CA ILE A 60 7.91 14.48 -8.84
C ILE A 60 6.77 14.97 -9.75
N GLY A 61 5.70 14.19 -9.88
CA GLY A 61 4.47 14.59 -10.59
C GLY A 61 3.85 15.86 -10.00
N VAL A 62 3.75 15.93 -8.67
CA VAL A 62 3.26 17.12 -7.94
C VAL A 62 4.14 18.33 -8.23
N ALA A 63 5.47 18.19 -8.16
CA ALA A 63 6.38 19.30 -8.47
C ALA A 63 6.32 19.71 -9.96
N ARG A 64 6.16 18.76 -10.87
CA ARG A 64 5.91 19.05 -12.29
C ARG A 64 4.59 19.78 -12.53
N GLY A 65 3.62 19.63 -11.62
CA GLY A 65 2.41 20.43 -11.55
C GLY A 65 2.67 21.94 -11.59
N GLY A 66 3.83 22.39 -11.09
CA GLY A 66 4.25 23.80 -11.14
C GLY A 66 4.45 24.37 -12.56
N TYR A 67 4.65 23.52 -13.58
CA TYR A 67 4.77 23.96 -14.97
C TYR A 67 3.44 24.23 -15.64
N PHE A 68 2.34 23.74 -15.07
CA PHE A 68 1.02 23.80 -15.66
C PHE A 68 0.19 24.92 -15.02
N PRO A 69 -0.78 25.49 -15.76
CA PRO A 69 -1.74 26.40 -15.17
C PRO A 69 -2.61 25.68 -14.14
N ARG A 70 -2.94 26.38 -13.04
CA ARG A 70 -3.92 25.92 -12.06
C ARG A 70 -5.29 26.45 -12.41
N VAL A 71 -6.27 25.56 -12.40
CA VAL A 71 -7.68 25.87 -12.67
C VAL A 71 -8.47 25.56 -11.41
N ASP A 72 -9.01 26.59 -10.78
CA ASP A 72 -9.78 26.48 -9.54
C ASP A 72 -11.23 26.86 -9.80
N LEU A 73 -12.15 25.95 -9.48
CA LEU A 73 -13.60 26.19 -9.55
C LEU A 73 -14.14 26.28 -8.12
N THR A 74 -14.67 27.44 -7.76
CA THR A 74 -15.35 27.66 -6.48
C THR A 74 -16.81 27.97 -6.73
N ALA A 75 -17.71 27.13 -6.21
CA ALA A 75 -19.15 27.35 -6.27
C ALA A 75 -19.72 27.32 -4.85
N GLY A 76 -20.61 28.25 -4.54
CA GLY A 76 -21.21 28.34 -3.21
C GLY A 76 -22.59 28.93 -3.26
N THR A 77 -23.46 28.44 -2.38
CA THR A 77 -24.77 29.01 -2.09
C THR A 77 -24.92 29.13 -0.58
N GLY A 78 -25.38 30.27 -0.08
CA GLY A 78 -25.48 30.54 1.35
C GLY A 78 -26.49 31.64 1.63
N ARG A 79 -27.17 31.56 2.78
CA ARG A 79 -28.08 32.61 3.23
C ARG A 79 -27.34 33.53 4.19
N GLU A 80 -27.36 34.81 3.91
CA GLU A 80 -26.66 35.85 4.68
C GLU A 80 -27.71 36.81 5.22
N SER A 81 -27.74 36.98 6.54
CA SER A 81 -28.63 37.95 7.20
C SER A 81 -27.76 39.10 7.68
N LEU A 82 -28.02 40.30 7.17
CA LEU A 82 -27.30 41.50 7.56
C LEU A 82 -28.18 42.34 8.49
N ARG A 83 -27.81 42.38 9.77
CA ARG A 83 -28.44 43.24 10.77
C ARG A 83 -27.62 44.52 10.92
N GLN A 84 -28.23 45.67 10.66
CA GLN A 84 -27.55 46.97 10.77
C GLN A 84 -28.38 47.91 11.68
N PRO A 85 -27.76 48.62 12.64
CA PRO A 85 -28.51 49.41 13.64
C PRO A 85 -29.39 50.54 13.06
N SER A 86 -29.12 50.96 11.83
CA SER A 86 -29.75 52.10 11.15
C SER A 86 -30.54 51.73 9.88
N ALA A 87 -30.66 50.43 9.55
CA ALA A 87 -31.39 49.96 8.37
C ALA A 87 -32.16 48.67 8.68
N ALA A 88 -33.28 48.43 7.97
CA ALA A 88 -34.07 47.21 8.16
C ALA A 88 -33.26 45.93 7.90
N ASP A 89 -33.49 44.90 8.72
CA ASP A 89 -32.91 43.57 8.58
C ASP A 89 -33.16 43.05 7.16
N ARG A 90 -32.09 42.63 6.46
CA ARG A 90 -32.20 42.04 5.13
C ARG A 90 -31.60 40.65 5.12
N ASP A 91 -32.41 39.72 4.66
CA ASP A 91 -32.01 38.36 4.35
C ASP A 91 -31.71 38.25 2.86
N TYR A 92 -30.50 37.82 2.55
CA TYR A 92 -30.03 37.59 1.19
C TYR A 92 -29.72 36.12 1.01
N THR A 93 -30.00 35.60 -0.18
CA THR A 93 -29.46 34.31 -0.62
C THR A 93 -28.36 34.59 -1.61
N ARG A 94 -27.12 34.36 -1.22
CA ARG A 94 -25.94 34.52 -2.06
C ARG A 94 -25.68 33.21 -2.79
N THR A 95 -25.75 33.25 -4.11
CA THR A 95 -25.30 32.16 -4.98
C THR A 95 -24.22 32.71 -5.89
N GLY A 96 -23.10 31.98 -6.02
CA GLY A 96 -21.99 32.41 -6.85
C GLY A 96 -21.16 31.23 -7.35
N VAL A 97 -20.66 31.38 -8.57
CA VAL A 97 -19.69 30.47 -9.19
C VAL A 97 -18.52 31.31 -9.67
N LEU A 98 -17.30 30.92 -9.32
CA LEU A 98 -16.05 31.56 -9.69
C LEU A 98 -15.13 30.51 -10.30
N LEU A 99 -14.65 30.78 -11.52
CA LEU A 99 -13.60 30.01 -12.17
C LEU A 99 -12.34 30.88 -12.23
N SER A 100 -11.25 30.40 -11.66
CA SER A 100 -9.95 31.08 -11.62
C SER A 100 -8.92 30.26 -12.40
N LEU A 101 -8.17 30.91 -13.29
CA LEU A 101 -7.05 30.34 -14.02
C LEU A 101 -5.79 31.10 -13.62
N ASN A 102 -4.82 30.41 -13.02
CA ASN A 102 -3.56 31.01 -12.61
C ASN A 102 -2.38 30.26 -13.25
N GLN A 103 -1.59 30.96 -14.06
CA GLN A 103 -0.40 30.40 -14.70
C GLN A 103 0.84 31.22 -14.31
N MET A 104 1.84 30.51 -13.79
CA MET A 104 3.16 31.09 -13.57
C MET A 104 3.85 31.29 -14.92
N ILE A 105 4.24 32.52 -15.23
CA ILE A 105 5.00 32.83 -16.47
C ILE A 105 6.50 32.58 -16.26
N PHE A 106 7.03 32.93 -15.07
CA PHE A 106 8.43 32.71 -14.72
C PHE A 106 8.62 32.65 -13.20
N ASP A 107 9.37 31.66 -12.73
CA ASP A 107 9.59 31.37 -11.30
C ASP A 107 11.08 31.39 -10.90
N GLY A 108 11.97 31.89 -11.76
CA GLY A 108 13.41 31.88 -11.48
C GLY A 108 14.05 30.48 -11.49
N PHE A 109 13.47 29.52 -12.22
CA PHE A 109 13.91 28.11 -12.27
C PHE A 109 13.68 27.31 -10.98
N ALA A 110 12.86 27.81 -10.06
CA ALA A 110 12.56 27.12 -8.81
C ALA A 110 11.95 25.73 -9.06
N THR A 111 10.93 25.62 -9.91
CA THR A 111 10.25 24.35 -10.26
C THR A 111 11.22 23.36 -10.89
N ARG A 112 12.14 23.83 -11.75
CA ARG A 112 13.16 22.98 -12.38
C ARG A 112 14.12 22.38 -11.38
N ASN A 113 14.60 23.19 -10.45
CA ASN A 113 15.51 22.73 -9.41
C ASN A 113 14.81 21.80 -8.44
N GLU A 114 13.54 22.07 -8.12
CA GLU A 114 12.74 21.22 -7.24
C GLU A 114 12.48 19.83 -7.85
N VAL A 115 12.07 19.78 -9.12
CA VAL A 115 11.93 18.51 -9.85
C VAL A 115 13.25 17.73 -9.88
N ARG A 116 14.38 18.41 -10.07
CA ARG A 116 15.71 17.77 -10.03
C ARG A 116 16.04 17.23 -8.64
N ARG A 117 15.70 17.97 -7.58
CA ARG A 117 15.92 17.56 -6.20
C ARG A 117 15.11 16.30 -5.86
N LEU A 118 13.83 16.28 -6.23
CA LEU A 118 12.95 15.13 -6.03
C LEU A 118 13.35 13.93 -6.88
N ASP A 119 13.85 14.14 -8.10
CA ASP A 119 14.41 13.07 -8.93
C ASP A 119 15.56 12.33 -8.23
N LYS A 120 16.44 13.07 -7.55
CA LYS A 120 17.50 12.47 -6.72
C LYS A 120 16.94 11.76 -5.49
N ALA A 121 15.93 12.34 -4.83
CA ALA A 121 15.27 11.69 -3.70
C ALA A 121 14.60 10.36 -4.08
N ARG A 122 13.95 10.29 -5.26
CA ARG A 122 13.37 9.06 -5.80
C ARG A 122 14.43 7.97 -6.02
N ILE A 123 15.61 8.33 -6.53
CA ILE A 123 16.72 7.38 -6.71
C ILE A 123 17.16 6.80 -5.36
N VAL A 124 17.20 7.61 -4.30
CA VAL A 124 17.48 7.09 -2.95
C VAL A 124 16.43 6.06 -2.52
N ARG A 125 15.13 6.37 -2.70
CA ARG A 125 14.04 5.43 -2.38
C ARG A 125 14.09 4.15 -3.21
N TYR A 126 14.56 4.22 -4.45
CA TYR A 126 14.79 3.05 -5.29
C TYR A 126 15.87 2.13 -4.70
N TYR A 127 17.00 2.69 -4.27
CA TYR A 127 18.06 1.88 -3.64
C TYR A 127 17.64 1.33 -2.27
N GLU A 128 16.83 2.05 -1.49
CA GLU A 128 16.25 1.53 -0.24
C GLU A 128 15.31 0.33 -0.51
N LEU A 129 14.55 0.36 -1.60
CA LEU A 129 13.73 -0.77 -2.02
C LEU A 129 14.58 -1.97 -2.47
N LEU A 130 15.65 -1.71 -3.23
CA LEU A 130 16.56 -2.74 -3.68
C LEU A 130 17.24 -3.43 -2.48
N ASP A 131 17.76 -2.65 -1.54
CA ASP A 131 18.38 -3.14 -0.31
C ASP A 131 17.40 -4.00 0.52
N ALA A 132 16.16 -3.54 0.73
CA ALA A 132 15.14 -4.33 1.43
C ALA A 132 14.82 -5.66 0.72
N SER A 133 14.81 -5.66 -0.62
CA SER A 133 14.58 -6.85 -1.42
C SER A 133 15.74 -7.85 -1.32
N GLU A 134 16.97 -7.35 -1.37
CA GLU A 134 18.20 -8.15 -1.24
C GLU A 134 18.32 -8.75 0.17
N ASN A 135 18.06 -7.97 1.21
CA ASN A 135 18.06 -8.43 2.60
C ASN A 135 17.00 -9.50 2.85
N THR A 136 15.77 -9.29 2.35
CA THR A 136 14.69 -10.29 2.43
C THR A 136 15.08 -11.58 1.71
N ALA A 137 15.66 -11.48 0.50
CA ALA A 137 16.09 -12.64 -0.26
C ALA A 137 17.22 -13.42 0.45
N LEU A 138 18.17 -12.70 1.05
CA LEU A 138 19.26 -13.29 1.83
C LEU A 138 18.75 -14.00 3.08
N GLU A 139 17.83 -13.39 3.81
CA GLU A 139 17.22 -13.98 5.00
C GLU A 139 16.44 -15.25 4.65
N ALA A 140 15.62 -15.21 3.59
CA ALA A 140 14.90 -16.38 3.10
C ALA A 140 15.85 -17.51 2.67
N GLY A 141 16.96 -17.17 2.02
CA GLY A 141 17.99 -18.14 1.64
C GLY A 141 18.66 -18.80 2.83
N ARG A 142 19.01 -18.02 3.87
CA ARG A 142 19.57 -18.55 5.12
C ARG A 142 18.59 -19.48 5.82
N ALA A 143 17.34 -19.06 5.98
CA ALA A 143 16.29 -19.87 6.60
C ALA A 143 16.06 -21.20 5.86
N TYR A 144 16.09 -21.18 4.52
CA TYR A 144 16.00 -22.40 3.72
C TYR A 144 17.15 -23.37 3.98
N LEU A 145 18.39 -22.87 3.99
CA LEU A 145 19.57 -23.68 4.28
C LEU A 145 19.56 -24.23 5.72
N ASP A 146 19.07 -23.44 6.67
CA ASP A 146 18.92 -23.88 8.06
C ASP A 146 17.92 -25.03 8.19
N VAL A 147 16.77 -24.96 7.51
CA VAL A 147 15.80 -26.06 7.51
C VAL A 147 16.40 -27.34 6.92
N LEU A 148 17.17 -27.25 5.83
CA LEU A 148 17.87 -28.41 5.27
C LEU A 148 18.89 -28.99 6.25
N ARG A 149 19.70 -28.12 6.88
CA ARG A 149 20.70 -28.52 7.87
C ARG A 149 20.07 -29.24 9.07
N TYR A 150 19.00 -28.69 9.65
CA TYR A 150 18.35 -29.28 10.81
C TYR A 150 17.66 -30.61 10.48
N ARG A 151 17.06 -30.75 9.29
CA ARG A 151 16.52 -32.03 8.83
C ARG A 151 17.61 -33.11 8.75
N HIS A 152 18.76 -32.77 8.17
CA HIS A 152 19.87 -33.69 8.08
C HIS A 152 20.42 -34.11 9.47
N LEU A 153 20.54 -33.16 10.40
CA LEU A 153 20.95 -33.46 11.79
C LEU A 153 19.95 -34.39 12.51
N VAL A 154 18.65 -34.19 12.30
CA VAL A 154 17.61 -35.06 12.86
C VAL A 154 17.70 -36.47 12.30
N ASP A 155 17.96 -36.62 11.00
CA ASP A 155 18.09 -37.94 10.38
C ASP A 155 19.35 -38.67 10.89
N LEU A 156 20.48 -37.98 10.99
CA LEU A 156 21.69 -38.52 11.64
C LEU A 156 21.45 -38.93 13.10
N ALA A 157 20.66 -38.14 13.85
CA ALA A 157 20.33 -38.47 15.24
C ALA A 157 19.44 -39.72 15.34
N LYS A 158 18.49 -39.92 14.42
CA LYS A 158 17.67 -41.13 14.34
C LYS A 158 18.52 -42.36 14.03
N ASP A 159 19.43 -42.24 13.07
CA ASP A 159 20.32 -43.34 12.70
C ASP A 159 21.19 -43.77 13.89
N ASN A 160 21.78 -42.80 14.61
CA ASN A 160 22.51 -43.07 15.84
C ASN A 160 21.63 -43.75 16.91
N TYR A 161 20.40 -43.26 17.12
CA TYR A 161 19.48 -43.87 18.09
C TYR A 161 19.15 -45.33 17.75
N ILE A 162 18.89 -45.63 16.48
CA ILE A 162 18.61 -46.99 16.01
C ILE A 162 19.83 -47.90 16.27
N GLN A 163 21.05 -47.44 15.96
CA GLN A 163 22.27 -48.22 16.23
C GLN A 163 22.49 -48.49 17.72
N HIS A 164 22.31 -47.47 18.57
CA HIS A 164 22.42 -47.64 20.03
C HIS A 164 21.37 -48.60 20.57
N LYS A 165 20.11 -48.51 20.09
CA LYS A 165 19.05 -49.42 20.49
C LYS A 165 19.35 -50.87 20.07
N ALA A 166 19.78 -51.08 18.83
CA ALA A 166 20.14 -52.40 18.33
C ALA A 166 21.29 -53.04 19.13
N THR A 167 22.25 -52.23 19.60
CA THR A 167 23.35 -52.70 20.45
C THR A 167 22.87 -53.03 21.87
N TYR A 168 21.97 -52.23 22.43
CA TYR A 168 21.38 -52.48 23.75
C TYR A 168 20.56 -53.77 23.79
N ASP A 169 19.75 -54.02 22.77
CA ASP A 169 18.90 -55.21 22.67
C ASP A 169 19.69 -56.54 22.48
N GLN A 170 21.00 -56.48 22.22
CA GLN A 170 21.88 -57.64 22.05
C GLN A 170 22.55 -58.14 23.35
N ILE A 171 22.42 -57.40 24.45
CA ILE A 171 23.03 -57.71 25.77
C ILE A 171 21.95 -58.24 26.72
#